data_AF-A0A852YQZ8-F1
#
_entry.id   AF-A0A852YQZ8-F1
#
_cell.length_a   1.000
_cell.length_b   1.000
_cell.length_c   1.000
_cell.angle_alpha   90.00
_cell.angle_beta   90.00
_cell.angle_gamma   90.00
#
_symmetry.space_group_name_H-M   'P 1'
#
loop_
_entity.id
_entity.type
_entity.pdbx_description
1 polymer ?
#
loop_
_entity_poly.entity_id
_entity_poly.type
_entity_poly.pdbx_seq_one_letter_code
_entity_poly.pdbx_strand_id
1 'polypeptide(L)'
;MLSSIPPGAHGDPYTHYYERPPLPDNAHWGHAPSHHAGEYVYPGRAVLMLPGRPWAESPERCTNADPLANDWYGYDGEATILVCRRCGLDVT
;
A
#
# COMPACT_ATOMS: atom_id res chain seq x y z
N MET A 1 3.78 -7.85 -38.66
CA MET A 1 2.79 -7.79 -37.57
C MET A 1 3.56 -7.94 -36.27
N LEU A 2 3.79 -6.83 -35.55
CA LEU A 2 4.53 -6.86 -34.29
C LEU A 2 3.54 -7.21 -33.17
N SER A 3 3.59 -8.44 -32.68
CA SER A 3 2.82 -8.87 -31.52
C SER A 3 3.38 -8.18 -30.28
N SER A 4 2.62 -7.26 -29.70
CA SER A 4 2.87 -6.73 -28.36
C SER A 4 2.63 -7.85 -27.35
N ILE A 5 3.71 -8.42 -26.83
CA ILE A 5 3.64 -9.30 -25.66
C ILE A 5 3.31 -8.40 -24.46
N PRO A 6 2.23 -8.67 -23.69
CA PRO A 6 1.94 -7.90 -22.49
C PRO A 6 3.09 -8.06 -21.48
N PRO A 7 3.51 -6.99 -20.80
CA PRO A 7 4.53 -7.11 -19.75
C PRO A 7 4.03 -8.09 -18.69
N GLY A 8 4.81 -9.15 -18.43
CA GLY A 8 4.48 -10.21 -17.48
C GLY A 8 4.56 -11.66 -17.98
N ALA A 9 4.79 -11.89 -19.27
CA ALA A 9 4.83 -13.23 -19.86
C ALA A 9 6.10 -14.05 -19.55
N HIS A 10 7.09 -13.49 -18.84
CA HIS A 10 8.43 -14.07 -18.72
C HIS A 10 8.81 -14.68 -17.37
N GLY A 11 7.88 -14.85 -16.43
CA GLY A 11 8.18 -15.51 -15.15
C GLY A 11 9.20 -14.78 -14.28
N ASP A 12 9.60 -13.56 -14.65
CA ASP A 12 10.22 -12.62 -13.74
C ASP A 12 9.17 -12.22 -12.70
N PRO A 13 9.49 -12.22 -11.39
CA PRO A 13 8.61 -11.64 -10.40
C PRO A 13 8.32 -10.22 -10.88
N TYR A 14 7.03 -9.89 -11.01
CA TYR A 14 6.55 -8.56 -11.34
C TYR A 14 7.16 -7.59 -10.33
N THR A 15 8.36 -7.09 -10.64
CA THR A 15 9.04 -6.12 -9.83
C THR A 15 8.52 -4.79 -10.35
N HIS A 16 7.23 -4.56 -10.11
CA HIS A 16 6.73 -3.20 -10.08
C HIS A 16 7.44 -2.54 -8.91
N TYR A 17 8.64 -2.01 -9.18
CA TYR A 17 9.19 -0.93 -8.40
C TYR A 17 8.23 0.25 -8.59
N TYR A 18 7.08 0.22 -7.92
CA TYR A 18 6.39 1.44 -7.60
C TYR A 18 7.37 2.21 -6.73
N GLU A 19 8.00 3.25 -7.30
CA GLU A 19 8.70 4.23 -6.48
C GLU A 19 7.68 4.72 -5.46
N ARG A 20 7.97 4.45 -4.18
CA ARG A 20 7.02 4.76 -3.12
C ARG A 20 6.82 6.28 -3.09
N PRO A 21 5.58 6.78 -3.04
CA PRO A 21 5.36 8.21 -3.02
C PRO A 21 6.03 8.85 -1.80
N PRO A 22 6.42 10.13 -1.90
CA PRO A 22 7.00 10.86 -0.78
C PRO A 22 6.01 10.89 0.38
N LEU A 23 6.55 10.78 1.59
CA LEU A 23 5.78 10.73 2.82
C LEU A 23 5.82 12.07 3.58
N PRO A 24 4.82 12.36 4.42
CA PRO A 24 4.91 13.44 5.41
C PRO A 24 6.15 13.32 6.30
N ASP A 25 6.60 14.43 6.88
CA ASP A 25 7.80 14.47 7.72
C ASP A 25 7.78 13.41 8.84
N ASN A 26 8.89 12.65 8.93
CA ASN A 26 9.12 11.56 9.88
C ASN A 26 8.23 10.31 9.72
N ALA A 27 7.35 10.27 8.72
CA ALA A 27 6.67 9.03 8.35
C ALA A 27 7.62 8.10 7.58
N HIS A 28 7.40 6.79 7.70
CA HIS A 28 8.20 5.79 7.00
C HIS A 28 7.34 4.60 6.58
N TRP A 29 7.92 3.74 5.75
CA TRP A 29 7.23 2.55 5.26
C TRP A 29 7.63 1.31 6.05
N GLY A 30 6.63 0.65 6.63
CA GLY A 30 6.74 -0.68 7.22
C GLY A 30 6.60 -1.80 6.18
N HIS A 31 6.73 -3.03 6.67
CA HIS A 31 6.55 -4.25 5.89
C HIS A 31 5.10 -4.43 5.42
N ALA A 32 4.90 -4.98 4.22
CA ALA A 32 3.58 -5.34 3.69
C ALA A 32 3.13 -6.69 4.25
N PRO A 33 1.88 -6.85 4.72
CA PRO A 33 1.38 -8.18 5.05
C PRO A 33 1.27 -9.05 3.79
N SER A 34 1.18 -10.37 3.98
CA SER A 34 0.82 -11.27 2.88
C SER A 34 -0.67 -11.24 2.53
N HIS A 35 -1.53 -10.89 3.49
CA HIS A 35 -2.99 -10.84 3.33
C HIS A 35 -3.61 -9.65 4.07
N HIS A 36 -4.73 -9.13 3.57
CA HIS A 36 -5.54 -8.07 4.17
C HIS A 36 -7.02 -8.35 3.92
N ALA A 37 -7.85 -8.34 4.98
CA ALA A 37 -9.27 -8.68 4.90
C ALA A 37 -9.59 -10.04 4.22
N GLY A 38 -8.66 -11.00 4.32
CA GLY A 38 -8.78 -12.33 3.69
C GLY A 38 -8.28 -12.39 2.24
N GLU A 39 -7.93 -11.27 1.64
CA GLU A 39 -7.44 -11.17 0.26
C GLU A 39 -5.91 -11.10 0.22
N TYR A 40 -5.31 -11.60 -0.87
CA TYR A 40 -3.88 -11.50 -1.12
C TYR A 40 -3.46 -10.05 -1.35
N VAL A 41 -2.39 -9.62 -0.68
CA VAL A 41 -1.81 -8.29 -0.88
C VAL A 41 -0.75 -8.36 -1.96
N TYR A 42 -0.96 -7.60 -3.03
CA TYR A 42 -0.03 -7.55 -4.15
C TYR A 42 1.37 -7.09 -3.70
N PRO A 43 2.46 -7.70 -4.21
CA PRO A 43 3.82 -7.28 -3.87
C PRO A 43 4.05 -5.79 -4.20
N GLY A 44 4.77 -5.09 -3.32
CA GLY A 44 5.04 -3.66 -3.48
C GLY A 44 4.17 -2.75 -2.61
N ARG A 45 3.09 -3.27 -2.01
CA ARG A 45 2.38 -2.56 -0.94
C ARG A 45 3.26 -2.40 0.29
N ALA A 46 2.89 -1.46 1.15
CA ALA A 46 3.57 -1.23 2.41
C ALA A 46 2.58 -0.67 3.43
N VAL A 47 2.99 -0.70 4.70
CA VAL A 47 2.23 -0.06 5.78
C VAL A 47 2.81 1.31 6.02
N LEU A 48 2.01 2.36 5.89
CA LEU A 48 2.42 3.70 6.24
C LEU A 48 2.60 3.78 7.77
N MET A 49 3.76 4.19 8.27
CA MET A 49 3.99 4.39 9.71
C MET A 49 4.04 5.89 10.00
N LEU A 50 3.16 6.36 10.88
CA LEU A 50 3.04 7.77 11.26
C LEU A 50 3.59 8.02 12.68
N PRO A 51 4.39 9.08 12.90
CA PRO A 51 4.85 9.47 14.23
C PRO A 51 3.67 9.73 15.18
N GLY A 52 3.68 9.13 16.37
CA GLY A 52 2.66 9.37 17.40
C GLY A 52 1.26 8.84 17.09
N ARG A 53 1.06 8.18 15.94
CA ARG A 53 -0.23 7.60 15.54
C ARG A 53 -0.05 6.10 15.23
N PRO A 54 -0.10 5.23 16.24
CA PRO A 54 -0.13 3.79 16.01
C PRO A 54 -1.47 3.40 15.35
N TRP A 55 -1.41 2.38 14.50
CA TRP A 55 -2.60 1.76 13.93
C TRP A 55 -3.32 0.90 14.96
N ALA A 56 -4.65 0.83 14.84
CA ALA A 56 -5.48 0.06 15.76
C ALA A 56 -5.30 -1.45 15.57
N GLU A 57 -4.96 -1.88 14.36
CA GLU A 57 -4.82 -3.28 13.99
C GLU A 57 -3.52 -3.52 13.22
N SER A 58 -3.01 -4.75 13.29
CA SER A 58 -2.01 -5.19 12.32
C SER A 58 -2.70 -5.45 10.98
N PRO A 59 -2.02 -5.24 9.85
CA PRO A 59 -2.62 -5.47 8.53
C PRO A 59 -3.14 -6.90 8.32
N GLU A 60 -2.46 -7.91 8.89
CA GLU A 60 -2.86 -9.32 8.83
C GLU A 60 -4.15 -9.61 9.60
N ARG A 61 -4.46 -8.80 10.62
CA ARG A 61 -5.65 -8.92 11.46
C ARG A 61 -6.73 -7.91 11.09
N CYS A 62 -6.43 -7.01 10.15
CA CYS A 62 -7.35 -5.99 9.71
C CYS A 62 -8.51 -6.62 8.96
N THR A 63 -9.71 -6.46 9.49
CA THR A 63 -10.95 -6.93 8.86
C THR A 63 -11.68 -5.77 8.15
N ASN A 64 -10.96 -4.68 7.82
CA ASN A 64 -11.58 -3.54 7.18
C ASN A 64 -12.03 -3.89 5.76
N ALA A 65 -13.32 -4.09 5.60
CA ALA A 65 -13.97 -4.24 4.30
C ALA A 65 -14.68 -2.95 3.86
N ASP A 66 -14.67 -1.89 4.68
CA ASP A 66 -15.32 -0.62 4.36
C ASP A 66 -14.39 0.24 3.48
N PRO A 67 -14.76 0.49 2.21
CA PRO A 67 -13.97 1.33 1.31
C PRO A 67 -13.92 2.80 1.73
N LEU A 68 -14.85 3.25 2.60
CA LEU A 68 -14.86 4.61 3.17
C LEU A 68 -13.98 4.74 4.41
N ALA A 69 -13.42 3.65 4.91
CA ALA A 69 -12.54 3.65 6.07
C ALA A 69 -11.05 3.84 5.72
N ASN A 70 -10.78 4.66 4.70
CA ASN A 70 -9.44 5.00 4.21
C ASN A 70 -9.21 6.52 4.31
N ASP A 71 -7.96 6.92 4.55
CA ASP A 71 -7.51 8.32 4.59
C ASP A 71 -6.47 8.55 3.50
N TRP A 72 -6.53 9.71 2.84
CA TRP A 72 -5.49 10.14 1.91
C TRP A 72 -4.32 10.79 2.65
N TYR A 73 -3.10 10.41 2.26
CA TYR A 73 -1.86 11.01 2.73
C TYR A 73 -1.04 11.52 1.55
N GLY A 74 -0.21 12.51 1.85
CA GLY A 74 0.48 13.28 0.85
C GLY A 74 1.64 14.07 1.43
N TYR A 75 2.53 14.50 0.56
CA TYR A 75 3.61 15.42 0.89
C TYR A 75 3.39 16.72 0.10
N ASP A 76 3.78 17.86 0.69
CA ASP A 76 3.68 19.18 0.06
C ASP A 76 2.28 19.57 -0.46
N GLY A 77 1.23 19.17 0.27
CA GLY A 77 -0.17 19.48 -0.07
C GLY A 77 -0.81 18.55 -1.11
N GLU A 78 -0.04 17.62 -1.70
CA GLU A 78 -0.52 16.68 -2.73
C GLU A 78 -0.82 15.31 -2.13
N ALA A 79 -2.10 14.93 -2.08
CA ALA A 79 -2.56 13.61 -1.65
C ALA A 79 -2.25 12.54 -2.70
N THR A 80 -1.32 11.63 -2.40
CA THR A 80 -0.81 10.63 -3.36
C THR A 80 -1.04 9.18 -2.93
N ILE A 81 -1.40 8.94 -1.66
CA ILE A 81 -1.51 7.59 -1.09
C ILE A 81 -2.83 7.43 -0.36
N LEU A 82 -3.59 6.40 -0.70
CA LEU A 82 -4.78 6.02 0.05
C LEU A 82 -4.41 4.93 1.06
N VAL A 83 -4.69 5.17 2.34
CA VAL A 83 -4.26 4.29 3.43
C VAL A 83 -5.43 3.85 4.29
N CYS A 84 -5.49 2.56 4.62
CA CYS A 84 -6.48 2.04 5.55
C CYS A 84 -6.28 2.64 6.96
N ARG A 85 -7.34 3.26 7.51
CA ARG A 85 -7.27 3.97 8.80
C ARG A 85 -7.07 3.05 10.01
N ARG A 86 -7.32 1.75 9.85
CA ARG A 86 -7.22 0.76 10.93
C ARG A 86 -5.84 0.13 11.02
N CYS A 87 -5.20 -0.14 9.88
CA CYS A 87 -3.96 -0.92 9.83
C CYS A 87 -2.81 -0.25 9.07
N GLY A 88 -3.04 0.91 8.45
CA GLY A 88 -2.01 1.65 7.73
C GLY A 88 -1.61 1.08 6.39
N LEU A 89 -2.28 0.03 5.89
CA LEU A 89 -1.98 -0.55 4.59
C LEU A 89 -2.24 0.48 3.46
N ASP A 90 -1.25 0.64 2.58
CA ASP A 90 -1.42 1.28 1.29
C ASP A 90 -2.41 0.47 0.42
N VAL A 91 -3.52 1.12 0.08
CA VAL A 91 -4.60 0.56 -0.75
C VAL A 91 -4.81 1.37 -2.04
N THR A 92 -3.83 2.18 -2.43
CA THR A 92 -3.88 3.07 -3.60
C THR A 92 -4.09 2.34 -4.92
#